data_AF-A0A0K8RIN4-F1
#
_entry.id   AF-A0A0K8RIN4-F1
#
_cell.length_a   1.000
_cell.length_b   1.000
_cell.length_c   1.000
_cell.angle_alpha   90.00
_cell.angle_beta   90.00
_cell.angle_gamma   90.00
#
_symmetry.space_group_name_H-M   'P 1'
#
loop_
_entity.id
_entity.type
_entity.pdbx_description
1 polymer ?
#
loop_
_entity_poly.entity_id
_entity_poly.type
_entity_poly.pdbx_seq_one_letter_code
_entity_poly.pdbx_strand_id
1 'polypeptide(L)'
;MFIQQTNLIFSNYSSKTLMGYYDSSSNNISTRTACTHVLQDKPYVIRAASCKNSSLYADSPIIFSDYTSCDVVRAPHTKDPFDCELWVAEEYITNVPSICEFAYDVFCNVTEKYTIFDESICCQFFKLKTRRQHACFK
;
A
#
# COMPACT_ATOMS: atom_id res chain seq x y z
N MET A 1 2.14 -3.51 -8.07
CA MET A 1 1.39 -2.28 -7.70
C MET A 1 2.36 -1.28 -7.07
N PHE A 2 2.15 0.03 -7.25
CA PHE A 2 2.86 1.09 -6.54
C PHE A 2 1.90 2.11 -5.92
N ILE A 3 2.35 2.75 -4.86
CA ILE A 3 1.67 3.78 -4.09
C ILE A 3 2.66 4.93 -3.88
N GLN A 4 2.22 6.15 -4.21
CA GLN A 4 3.02 7.35 -4.04
C GLN A 4 2.16 8.46 -3.44
N GLN A 5 2.54 8.92 -2.25
CA GLN A 5 1.92 10.08 -1.64
C GLN A 5 2.47 11.38 -2.23
N THR A 6 1.58 12.32 -2.49
CA THR A 6 1.85 13.66 -3.03
C THR A 6 0.99 14.67 -2.26
N ASN A 7 1.39 15.94 -2.28
CA ASN A 7 0.63 17.02 -1.65
C ASN A 7 0.26 16.71 -0.18
N LEU A 8 1.26 16.41 0.64
CA LEU A 8 1.10 16.17 2.07
C LEU A 8 0.55 17.43 2.76
N ILE A 9 -0.52 17.27 3.53
CA ILE A 9 -1.12 18.33 4.35
C ILE A 9 -1.09 17.84 5.80
N PHE A 10 -0.10 18.34 6.55
CA PHE A 10 0.15 17.90 7.92
C PHE A 10 -0.93 18.30 8.91
N SER A 11 -1.61 19.43 8.69
CA SER A 11 -2.61 19.96 9.63
C SER A 11 -3.83 19.06 9.82
N ASN A 12 -4.14 18.21 8.85
CA ASN A 12 -5.26 17.28 8.89
C ASN A 12 -4.85 15.84 8.51
N TYR A 13 -3.55 15.54 8.57
CA TYR A 13 -2.98 14.22 8.25
C TYR A 13 -3.46 13.65 6.92
N SER A 14 -3.55 14.49 5.89
CA SER A 14 -4.07 14.10 4.58
C SER A 14 -3.03 14.20 3.47
N SER A 15 -3.25 13.46 2.39
CA SER A 15 -2.44 13.53 1.18
C SER A 15 -3.23 13.15 -0.07
N LYS A 16 -2.67 13.42 -1.24
CA LYS A 16 -3.12 12.81 -2.49
C LYS A 16 -2.22 11.64 -2.81
N THR A 17 -2.79 10.45 -2.90
CA THR A 17 -2.06 9.23 -3.20
C THR A 17 -2.29 8.83 -4.66
N LEU A 18 -1.21 8.80 -5.45
CA LEU A 18 -1.18 8.17 -6.75
C LEU A 18 -0.94 6.68 -6.56
N MET A 19 -1.85 5.87 -7.06
CA MET A 19 -1.74 4.42 -7.07
C MET A 19 -1.63 3.96 -8.52
N GLY A 20 -0.76 3.00 -8.80
CA GLY A 20 -0.77 2.33 -10.08
C GLY A 20 -0.66 0.82 -9.96
N TYR A 21 -1.40 0.15 -10.81
CA TYR A 21 -1.54 -1.29 -10.80
C TYR A 21 -1.60 -1.80 -12.24
N TYR A 22 -1.20 -3.05 -12.41
CA TYR A 22 -1.34 -3.74 -13.68
C TYR A 22 -2.79 -4.23 -13.82
N ASP A 23 -3.48 -3.79 -14.87
CA ASP A 23 -4.83 -4.26 -15.19
C ASP A 23 -4.72 -5.32 -16.29
N SER A 24 -4.92 -6.58 -15.90
CA SER A 24 -4.86 -7.74 -16.80
C SER A 24 -5.92 -7.71 -17.88
N SER A 25 -7.05 -7.03 -17.67
CA SER A 25 -8.13 -6.94 -18.66
C SER A 25 -7.77 -6.00 -19.81
N SER A 26 -7.04 -4.93 -19.49
CA SER A 26 -6.53 -3.97 -20.48
C SER A 26 -5.10 -4.23 -20.94
N ASN A 27 -4.42 -5.19 -20.30
CA ASN A 27 -3.01 -5.51 -20.49
C ASN A 27 -2.10 -4.26 -20.41
N ASN A 28 -2.40 -3.37 -19.45
CA ASN A 28 -1.73 -2.08 -19.29
C ASN A 28 -1.68 -1.66 -17.82
N ILE A 29 -0.77 -0.74 -17.49
CA ILE A 29 -0.71 -0.08 -16.19
C ILE A 29 -1.81 0.99 -16.13
N SER A 30 -2.73 0.82 -15.20
CA SER A 30 -3.72 1.83 -14.84
C SER A 30 -3.23 2.62 -13.64
N THR A 31 -3.51 3.93 -13.64
CA THR A 31 -3.23 4.79 -12.49
C THR A 31 -4.50 5.45 -11.98
N ARG A 32 -4.58 5.64 -10.67
CA ARG A 32 -5.69 6.32 -9.98
C ARG A 32 -5.13 7.24 -8.92
N THR A 33 -5.78 8.39 -8.73
CA THR A 33 -5.48 9.28 -7.62
C THR A 33 -6.59 9.19 -6.58
N ALA A 34 -6.23 8.90 -5.35
CA ALA A 34 -7.11 8.92 -4.19
C ALA A 34 -6.70 10.04 -3.23
N CYS A 35 -7.65 10.58 -2.48
CA CYS A 35 -7.35 11.41 -1.33
C CYS A 35 -7.30 10.52 -0.11
N THR A 36 -6.18 10.53 0.58
CA THR A 36 -5.93 9.69 1.77
C THR A 36 -5.87 10.55 3.01
N HIS A 37 -6.32 10.00 4.12
CA HIS A 37 -6.19 10.63 5.43
C HIS A 37 -5.96 9.58 6.51
N VAL A 38 -5.19 9.96 7.53
CA VAL A 38 -4.94 9.10 8.69
C VAL A 38 -5.98 9.40 9.75
N LEU A 39 -6.78 8.40 10.09
CA LEU A 39 -7.66 8.41 11.26
C LEU A 39 -6.85 7.98 12.47
N GLN A 40 -6.84 8.81 13.51
CA GLN A 40 -6.00 8.61 14.69
C GLN A 40 -6.71 7.88 15.84
N ASP A 41 -7.87 7.31 15.59
CA ASP A 41 -8.59 6.48 16.56
C ASP A 41 -7.98 5.09 16.56
N LYS A 42 -7.30 4.67 17.65
CA LYS A 42 -6.57 3.39 17.71
C LYS A 42 -7.45 2.21 17.22
N PRO A 43 -6.98 1.39 16.25
CA PRO A 43 -5.69 1.45 15.54
C PRO A 43 -5.64 2.54 14.46
N TYR A 44 -4.45 3.10 14.18
CA TYR A 44 -4.31 4.06 13.08
C TYR A 44 -4.82 3.47 11.76
N VAL A 45 -5.72 4.18 11.08
CA VAL A 45 -6.30 3.73 9.80
C VAL A 45 -5.94 4.71 8.70
N ILE A 46 -5.41 4.21 7.59
CA ILE A 46 -5.31 4.98 6.36
C ILE A 46 -6.63 4.83 5.62
N ARG A 47 -7.41 5.91 5.55
CA ARG A 47 -8.64 5.95 4.76
C ARG A 47 -8.38 6.58 3.40
N ALA A 48 -8.63 5.84 2.33
CA ALA A 48 -8.53 6.29 0.95
C ALA A 48 -9.93 6.48 0.34
N ALA A 49 -10.18 7.63 -0.27
CA ALA A 49 -11.43 7.92 -0.96
C ALA A 49 -11.19 8.69 -2.27
N SER A 50 -12.24 8.85 -3.06
CA SER A 50 -12.22 9.84 -4.15
C SER A 50 -11.91 11.23 -3.58
N CYS A 51 -11.13 12.02 -4.31
CA CYS A 51 -10.87 13.42 -3.94
C CYS A 51 -12.09 14.35 -4.09
N LYS A 52 -13.19 13.84 -4.66
CA LYS A 52 -14.50 14.50 -4.61
C LYS A 52 -15.23 13.93 -3.40
N ASN A 53 -15.95 14.76 -2.65
CA ASN A 53 -16.76 14.34 -1.50
C ASN A 53 -17.49 13.01 -1.80
N SER A 54 -17.00 11.94 -1.18
CA SER A 54 -17.41 10.56 -1.45
C SER A 54 -17.70 9.86 -0.13
N SER A 55 -18.86 9.23 -0.05
CA SER A 55 -19.20 8.32 1.05
C SER A 55 -18.55 6.95 0.89
N LEU A 56 -18.04 6.62 -0.31
CA LEU A 56 -17.25 5.42 -0.57
C LEU A 56 -15.79 5.66 -0.26
N TYR A 57 -15.24 4.81 0.59
CA TYR A 57 -13.84 4.82 1.01
C TYR A 57 -13.34 3.39 1.24
N ALA A 58 -12.03 3.22 1.22
CA ALA A 58 -11.34 2.00 1.64
C ALA A 58 -10.50 2.33 2.87
N ASP A 59 -10.66 1.54 3.91
CA ASP A 59 -9.89 1.65 5.14
C ASP A 59 -8.79 0.59 5.16
N SER A 60 -7.56 1.02 5.42
CA SER A 60 -6.40 0.15 5.62
C SER A 60 -5.86 0.38 7.03
N PRO A 61 -6.39 -0.35 8.04
CA PRO A 61 -5.83 -0.35 9.39
C PRO A 61 -4.35 -0.78 9.38
N ILE A 62 -3.50 0.01 10.03
CA ILE A 62 -2.07 -0.29 10.19
C ILE A 62 -1.90 -1.23 11.38
N ILE A 63 -1.30 -2.39 11.14
CA ILE A 63 -1.00 -3.40 12.15
C ILE A 63 0.43 -3.22 12.67
N PHE A 64 1.37 -3.01 11.75
CA PHE A 64 2.77 -2.76 12.04
C PHE A 64 3.32 -1.74 11.05
N SER A 65 4.22 -0.88 11.50
CA SER A 65 5.01 -0.01 10.65
C SER A 65 6.33 0.25 11.35
N ASP A 66 7.42 0.19 10.61
CA ASP A 66 8.72 0.70 11.08
C ASP A 66 8.95 2.15 10.66
N TYR A 67 7.93 2.77 10.05
CA TYR A 67 7.89 4.14 9.52
C TYR A 67 8.97 4.47 8.49
N THR A 68 9.72 3.48 8.01
CA THR A 68 10.89 3.70 7.15
C THR A 68 10.89 2.77 5.95
N SER A 69 10.83 1.46 6.18
CA SER A 69 10.97 0.46 5.15
C SER A 69 9.66 -0.23 4.79
N CYS A 70 8.71 -0.36 5.73
CA CYS A 70 7.48 -1.09 5.46
C CYS A 70 6.30 -0.77 6.38
N ASP A 71 5.13 -1.14 5.89
CA ASP A 71 3.85 -1.12 6.59
C ASP A 71 3.15 -2.47 6.39
N VAL A 72 2.63 -3.06 7.47
CA VAL A 72 1.72 -4.20 7.43
C VAL A 72 0.32 -3.67 7.71
N VAL A 73 -0.59 -3.83 6.74
CA VAL A 73 -1.94 -3.28 6.81
C VAL A 73 -2.99 -4.37 6.61
N ARG A 74 -4.17 -4.21 7.21
CA ARG A 74 -5.34 -5.05 6.87
C ARG A 74 -5.84 -4.72 5.46
N ALA A 75 -6.31 -5.74 4.76
CA ALA A 75 -6.78 -5.66 3.38
C ALA A 75 -8.30 -5.96 3.28
N PRO A 76 -9.19 -5.18 3.92
CA PRO A 76 -10.62 -5.54 4.02
C PRO A 76 -11.35 -5.60 2.66
N HIS A 77 -10.75 -5.08 1.59
CA HIS A 77 -11.28 -5.17 0.24
C HIS A 77 -11.30 -6.60 -0.31
N THR A 78 -10.55 -7.54 0.27
CA THR A 78 -10.59 -8.97 -0.11
C THR A 78 -11.82 -9.71 0.43
N LYS A 79 -12.63 -9.05 1.29
CA LYS A 79 -13.77 -9.58 2.04
C LYS A 79 -13.40 -10.52 3.20
N ASP A 80 -12.13 -10.87 3.35
CA ASP A 80 -11.63 -11.54 4.56
C ASP A 80 -11.08 -10.47 5.52
N PRO A 81 -11.60 -10.38 6.76
CA PRO A 81 -11.12 -9.40 7.74
C PRO A 81 -9.70 -9.68 8.26
N PHE A 82 -9.14 -10.86 8.00
CA PHE A 82 -7.81 -11.26 8.43
C PHE A 82 -6.75 -11.09 7.34
N ASP A 83 -7.16 -10.91 6.09
CA ASP A 83 -6.21 -10.65 5.01
C ASP A 83 -5.40 -9.37 5.28
N CYS A 84 -4.15 -9.44 4.84
CA CYS A 84 -3.19 -8.38 5.02
C CYS A 84 -2.37 -8.13 3.77
N GLU A 85 -1.86 -6.92 3.68
CA GLU A 85 -0.83 -6.51 2.75
C GLU A 85 0.45 -6.14 3.49
N LEU A 86 1.59 -6.47 2.90
CA LEU A 86 2.88 -5.91 3.26
C LEU A 86 3.29 -4.88 2.20
N TRP A 87 3.30 -3.60 2.58
CA TRP A 87 3.78 -2.52 1.73
C TRP A 87 5.23 -2.25 2.08
N VAL A 88 6.11 -2.26 1.09
CA VAL A 88 7.56 -2.08 1.24
C VAL A 88 7.99 -0.86 0.43
N ALA A 89 8.79 0.01 1.02
CA ALA A 89 9.37 1.14 0.31
C ALA A 89 10.23 0.65 -0.88
N GLU A 90 10.19 1.38 -1.98
CA GLU A 90 10.83 1.02 -3.26
C GLU A 90 12.31 0.67 -3.12
N GLU A 91 13.03 1.38 -2.26
CA GLU A 91 14.45 1.15 -1.99
C GLU A 91 14.76 -0.20 -1.30
N TYR A 92 13.75 -0.86 -0.75
CA TYR A 92 13.87 -2.17 -0.08
C TYR A 92 13.10 -3.29 -0.78
N ILE A 93 12.48 -3.05 -1.94
CA ILE A 93 11.57 -4.02 -2.56
C ILE A 93 12.26 -5.34 -2.97
N THR A 94 13.53 -5.28 -3.36
CA THR A 94 14.36 -6.44 -3.72
C THR A 94 15.06 -7.06 -2.52
N ASN A 95 15.00 -6.43 -1.35
CA ASN A 95 15.62 -6.87 -0.11
C ASN A 95 14.78 -6.43 1.09
N VAL A 96 13.61 -7.06 1.24
CA VAL A 96 12.63 -6.72 2.28
C VAL A 96 13.25 -6.97 3.66
N PRO A 97 13.21 -5.99 4.59
CA PRO A 97 13.80 -6.18 5.91
C PRO A 97 13.13 -7.29 6.70
N SER A 98 13.93 -8.08 7.41
CA SER A 98 13.46 -9.26 8.16
C SER A 98 12.39 -8.92 9.20
N ILE A 99 12.44 -7.73 9.79
CA ILE A 99 11.41 -7.26 10.73
C ILE A 99 10.03 -7.11 10.07
N CYS A 100 9.99 -6.69 8.80
CA CYS A 100 8.76 -6.54 8.03
C CYS A 100 8.12 -7.90 7.73
N GLU A 101 8.94 -8.86 7.31
CA GLU A 101 8.49 -10.22 7.04
C GLU A 101 8.02 -10.90 8.31
N PHE A 102 8.79 -10.76 9.41
CA PHE A 102 8.41 -11.30 10.70
C PHE A 102 7.09 -10.72 11.21
N ALA A 103 6.91 -9.40 11.13
CA ALA A 103 5.66 -8.75 11.52
C ALA A 103 4.48 -9.24 10.68
N TYR A 104 4.65 -9.35 9.35
CA TYR A 104 3.63 -9.89 8.47
C TYR A 104 3.25 -11.33 8.87
N ASP A 105 4.23 -12.20 9.08
CA ASP A 105 4.00 -13.61 9.41
C ASP A 105 3.26 -13.78 10.75
N VAL A 106 3.67 -13.02 11.77
CA VAL A 106 3.07 -13.07 13.10
C VAL A 106 1.65 -12.50 13.10
N PHE A 107 1.42 -11.36 12.47
CA PHE A 107 0.14 -10.64 12.59
C PHE A 107 -0.93 -11.06 11.58
N CYS A 108 -0.52 -11.66 10.47
CA CYS A 108 -1.42 -12.04 9.39
C CYS A 108 -1.67 -13.54 9.32
N ASN A 109 -1.02 -14.33 10.19
CA ASN A 109 -1.23 -15.77 10.33
C ASN A 109 -1.26 -16.49 8.97
N VAL A 110 -0.34 -16.09 8.10
CA VAL A 110 -0.37 -16.41 6.67
C VAL A 110 0.00 -17.88 6.45
N THR A 111 -0.93 -18.65 5.89
CA THR A 111 -0.67 -20.01 5.37
C THR A 111 -0.26 -19.98 3.91
N GLU A 112 -0.75 -19.00 3.16
CA GLU A 112 -0.49 -18.80 1.74
C GLU A 112 -0.16 -17.35 1.46
N LYS A 113 0.51 -17.17 0.33
CA LYS A 113 1.35 -16.04 0.10
C LYS A 113 1.40 -15.70 -1.41
N TYR A 114 1.06 -14.47 -1.84
CA TYR A 114 0.86 -14.06 -3.27
C TYR A 114 1.66 -12.84 -3.77
N THR A 115 2.85 -12.99 -4.37
CA THR A 115 3.62 -11.80 -4.85
C THR A 115 2.92 -10.97 -5.97
N ILE A 116 2.60 -9.70 -5.68
CA ILE A 116 1.95 -8.74 -6.63
C ILE A 116 2.94 -7.79 -7.31
N PHE A 117 4.16 -7.67 -6.78
CA PHE A 117 5.22 -6.90 -7.43
C PHE A 117 6.08 -7.84 -8.30
N ASP A 118 6.10 -7.57 -9.60
CA ASP A 118 7.02 -8.21 -10.55
C ASP A 118 7.97 -7.16 -11.09
N GLU A 119 9.27 -7.34 -10.84
CA GLU A 119 10.33 -6.42 -11.26
C GLU A 119 10.39 -6.30 -12.79
N SER A 120 10.17 -7.40 -13.53
CA SER A 120 10.23 -7.41 -14.99
C SER A 120 9.11 -6.57 -15.62
N ILE A 121 7.93 -6.54 -14.97
CA ILE A 121 6.75 -5.79 -15.41
C ILE A 121 6.80 -4.36 -14.89
N CYS A 122 7.24 -4.12 -13.66
CA CYS A 122 7.27 -2.79 -13.05
C CYS A 122 8.49 -1.95 -13.50
N CYS A 123 9.70 -2.51 -13.54
CA CYS A 123 10.92 -1.74 -13.81
C CYS A 123 11.06 -1.28 -15.28
N GLN A 124 10.35 -1.91 -16.22
CA GLN A 124 10.26 -1.38 -17.59
C GLN A 124 9.63 0.01 -17.65
N PHE A 125 8.78 0.39 -16.68
CA PHE A 125 7.97 1.61 -16.75
C PHE A 125 8.33 2.67 -15.69
N PHE A 126 9.03 2.31 -14.60
CA PHE A 126 9.20 3.20 -13.44
C PHE A 126 10.52 3.98 -13.33
N LYS A 127 11.40 3.97 -14.36
CA LYS A 127 12.73 4.65 -14.38
C LYS A 127 12.75 6.17 -14.13
N LEU A 128 11.62 6.81 -13.85
CA LEU A 128 11.52 8.24 -13.55
C LEU A 128 10.60 8.46 -12.34
N LYS A 129 11.19 8.75 -11.17
CA LYS A 129 10.70 9.58 -10.03
C LYS A 129 10.85 8.91 -8.66
N THR A 130 11.33 9.74 -7.73
CA THR A 130 11.70 9.52 -6.33
C THR A 130 10.57 9.09 -5.39
N ARG A 131 10.93 8.23 -4.41
CA ARG A 131 10.18 7.70 -3.24
C ARG A 131 8.78 7.16 -3.55
N ARG A 132 8.71 5.86 -3.88
CA ARG A 132 7.46 5.09 -3.96
C ARG A 132 7.43 4.01 -2.88
N GLN A 133 6.23 3.59 -2.49
CA GLN A 133 6.01 2.33 -1.78
C GLN A 133 5.39 1.33 -2.77
N HIS A 134 5.75 0.06 -2.67
CA HIS A 134 5.22 -1.03 -3.49
C HIS A 134 4.59 -2.06 -2.56
N ALA A 135 3.45 -2.64 -2.97
CA ALA A 135 2.82 -3.70 -2.19
C ALA A 135 3.33 -5.07 -2.64
N CYS A 136 3.85 -5.84 -1.69
CA CYS A 136 4.08 -7.27 -1.79
C CYS A 136 3.06 -7.95 -0.89
N PHE A 137 2.09 -8.65 -1.46
CA PHE A 137 1.48 -9.73 -0.73
C PHE A 137 2.55 -10.81 -0.80
N LYS A 138 3.17 -11.18 0.32
CA LYS A 138 4.09 -12.31 0.19
C LYS A 138 3.24 -13.50 -0.04
#